data_AF-F2JSS6-F1
#
_entry.id   AF-F2JSS6-F1
#
_cell.length_a   1.000
_cell.length_b   1.000
_cell.length_c   1.000
_cell.angle_alpha   90.00
_cell.angle_beta   90.00
_cell.angle_gamma   90.00
#
_symmetry.space_group_name_H-M   'P 1'
#
loop_
_entity.id
_entity.type
_entity.pdbx_description
1 polymer ?
#
loop_
_entity_poly.entity_id
_entity_poly.type
_entity_poly.pdbx_seq_one_letter_code
_entity_poly.pdbx_strand_id
1 'polypeptide(L)'
;MKLEELQGFSEEQLEQIKKVIQSETDRVRTDYTQQLKDLEPYKPKEKSQAELDIEARLKAIEDREKAIATKEADEQFTTKFKEKGLPSQLAKYFKQGVEDVETYLDEVSNVFNELQLNTTFKPSAEHKSSKDVITKDQFKAMGYSDRVKLMETNRPLYDKLSSQQ
;
A
#
# COMPACT_ATOMS: atom_id res chain seq x y z
N MET A 1 -37.66 25.52 49.18
CA MET A 1 -38.45 26.01 50.32
C MET A 1 -37.86 27.33 50.75
N LYS A 2 -38.67 28.39 50.81
CA LYS A 2 -38.24 29.63 51.47
C LYS A 2 -38.50 29.48 52.97
N LEU A 3 -37.57 29.96 53.81
CA LEU A 3 -37.71 29.87 55.26
C LEU A 3 -38.96 30.58 55.79
N GLU A 4 -39.48 31.55 55.04
CA GLU A 4 -40.74 32.24 55.34
C GLU A 4 -42.00 31.35 55.23
N GLU A 5 -41.89 30.14 54.65
CA GLU A 5 -43.02 29.22 54.42
C GLU A 5 -43.18 28.17 55.55
N LEU A 6 -42.28 28.16 56.54
CA LEU A 6 -42.31 27.24 57.69
C LEU A 6 -43.37 27.71 58.71
N GLN A 7 -44.56 27.12 58.66
CA GLN A 7 -45.62 27.36 59.66
C GLN A 7 -45.24 26.76 61.03
N GLY A 8 -45.35 27.56 62.10
CA GLY A 8 -45.21 27.09 63.49
C GLY A 8 -44.01 27.59 64.29
N PHE A 9 -43.16 28.46 63.72
CA PHE A 9 -42.00 29.05 64.42
C PHE A 9 -42.21 30.55 64.69
N SER A 10 -41.71 31.04 65.84
CA SER A 10 -41.66 32.48 66.13
C SER A 10 -40.60 33.20 65.29
N GLU A 11 -40.71 34.52 65.19
CA GLU A 11 -39.79 35.35 64.40
C GLU A 11 -38.32 35.21 64.86
N GLU A 12 -38.10 35.13 66.18
CA GLU A 12 -36.78 34.84 66.77
C GLU A 12 -36.25 33.43 66.41
N GLN A 13 -37.13 32.42 66.38
CA GLN A 13 -36.75 31.06 66.01
C GLN A 13 -36.36 30.96 64.54
N LEU A 14 -37.08 31.67 63.65
CA LEU A 14 -36.73 31.76 62.23
C LEU A 14 -35.39 32.46 62.02
N GLU A 15 -35.07 33.48 62.80
CA GLU A 15 -33.78 34.17 62.73
C GLU A 15 -32.61 33.29 63.19
N GLN A 16 -32.80 32.50 64.25
CA GLN A 16 -31.81 31.50 64.70
C GLN A 16 -31.59 30.41 63.65
N ILE A 17 -32.65 29.89 63.05
CA ILE A 17 -32.55 28.89 61.97
C ILE A 17 -31.81 29.48 60.76
N LYS A 18 -32.08 30.73 60.37
CA LYS A 18 -31.35 31.42 59.30
C LYS A 18 -29.85 31.52 59.61
N LYS A 19 -29.48 31.86 60.86
CA LYS A 19 -28.07 31.91 61.30
C LYS A 19 -27.39 30.55 61.24
N VAL A 20 -28.05 29.49 61.69
CA VAL A 20 -27.52 28.11 61.63
C VAL A 20 -27.34 27.66 60.18
N ILE A 21 -28.32 27.91 59.32
CA ILE A 21 -28.22 27.58 57.89
C ILE A 21 -27.08 28.36 57.23
N GLN A 22 -26.93 29.64 57.57
CA GLN A 22 -25.84 30.45 57.05
C GLN A 22 -24.47 29.91 57.50
N SER A 23 -24.31 29.56 58.79
CA SER A 23 -23.04 29.01 59.29
C SER A 23 -22.70 27.66 58.67
N GLU A 24 -23.69 26.79 58.49
CA GLU A 24 -23.48 25.51 57.79
C GLU A 24 -23.16 25.72 56.31
N THR A 25 -23.83 26.67 55.65
CA THR A 25 -23.57 27.01 54.25
C THR A 25 -22.15 27.56 54.06
N ASP A 26 -21.70 28.44 54.96
CA ASP A 26 -20.34 28.98 54.91
C ASP A 26 -19.29 27.92 55.24
N ARG A 27 -19.58 26.99 56.16
CA ARG A 27 -18.72 25.83 56.45
C ARG A 27 -18.57 24.95 55.22
N VAL A 28 -19.68 24.55 54.61
CA VAL A 28 -19.71 23.76 53.37
C VAL A 28 -18.97 24.48 52.25
N ARG A 29 -19.18 25.79 52.06
CA ARG A 29 -18.45 26.58 51.06
C ARG A 29 -16.94 26.53 51.30
N THR A 30 -16.51 26.70 52.55
CA THR A 30 -15.09 26.70 52.92
C THR A 30 -14.46 25.34 52.67
N ASP A 31 -15.12 24.27 53.11
CA ASP A 31 -14.65 22.89 52.92
C ASP A 31 -14.51 22.53 51.44
N TYR A 32 -15.52 22.84 50.62
CA TYR A 32 -15.44 22.60 49.17
C TYR A 32 -14.38 23.47 48.47
N THR A 33 -14.20 24.72 48.91
CA THR A 33 -13.14 25.59 48.37
C THR A 33 -11.75 25.04 48.70
N GLN A 34 -11.57 24.49 49.91
CA GLN A 34 -10.32 23.84 50.30
C GLN A 34 -10.09 22.57 49.49
N GLN A 35 -11.10 21.71 49.35
CA GLN A 35 -11.01 20.51 48.52
C GLN A 35 -10.68 20.83 47.05
N LEU A 36 -11.23 21.91 46.49
CA LEU A 36 -10.90 22.36 45.14
C LEU A 36 -9.42 22.75 45.01
N LYS A 37 -8.88 23.49 45.98
CA LYS A 37 -7.45 23.87 46.02
C LYS A 37 -6.54 22.66 46.21
N ASP A 38 -6.96 21.70 47.01
CA ASP A 38 -6.21 20.46 47.23
C ASP A 38 -6.23 19.58 45.96
N LEU A 39 -7.25 19.70 45.11
CA LEU A 39 -7.40 18.97 43.85
C LEU A 39 -6.73 19.66 42.64
N GLU A 40 -6.55 20.98 42.65
CA GLU A 40 -5.90 21.75 41.58
C GLU A 40 -4.53 21.18 41.13
N PRO A 41 -3.62 20.73 42.02
CA PRO A 41 -2.33 20.16 41.65
C PRO A 41 -2.43 18.83 40.90
N TYR A 42 -3.55 18.12 41.04
CA TYR A 42 -3.81 16.83 40.39
C TYR A 42 -4.51 16.98 39.05
N LYS A 43 -4.89 18.21 38.65
CA LYS A 43 -5.40 18.45 37.32
C LYS A 43 -4.30 18.08 36.30
N PRO A 44 -4.62 17.32 35.23
CA PRO A 44 -3.66 17.07 34.17
C PRO A 44 -3.10 18.41 33.69
N LYS A 45 -1.77 18.57 33.73
CA LYS A 45 -1.14 19.78 33.19
C LYS A 45 -1.55 19.88 31.73
N GLU A 46 -2.25 20.96 31.39
CA GLU A 46 -2.52 21.28 30.00
C GLU A 46 -1.15 21.45 29.32
N LYS A 47 -0.94 20.69 28.25
CA LYS A 47 0.32 20.74 27.50
C LYS A 47 0.56 22.19 27.09
N SER A 48 1.77 22.68 27.30
CA SER A 48 2.16 24.01 26.85
C SER A 48 1.96 24.10 25.33
N GLN A 49 1.67 25.30 24.80
CA GLN A 49 1.58 25.51 23.35
C GLN A 49 2.83 24.98 22.62
N ALA A 50 4.02 25.12 23.24
CA ALA A 50 5.25 24.57 22.70
C ALA A 50 5.27 23.03 22.65
N GLU A 51 4.68 22.35 23.62
CA GLU A 51 4.59 20.88 23.65
C GLU A 51 3.58 20.37 22.61
N LEU A 52 2.46 21.08 22.44
CA LEU A 52 1.48 20.78 21.39
C LEU A 52 2.07 20.94 19.99
N ASP A 53 2.84 22.00 19.76
CA ASP A 53 3.49 22.25 18.47
C ASP A 53 4.58 21.18 18.18
N ILE A 54 5.31 20.74 19.20
CA ILE A 54 6.29 19.65 19.07
C ILE A 54 5.59 18.33 18.74
N GLU A 55 4.51 17.99 19.44
CA GLU A 55 3.76 16.76 19.21
C GLU A 55 3.14 16.73 17.81
N ALA A 56 2.58 17.85 17.35
CA ALA A 56 2.06 17.98 15.99
C ALA A 56 3.16 17.77 14.93
N ARG A 57 4.35 18.35 15.16
CA ARG A 57 5.52 18.14 14.28
C ARG A 57 5.99 16.69 14.29
N LEU A 58 6.07 16.07 15.47
CA LEU A 58 6.52 14.68 15.62
C LEU A 58 5.59 13.74 14.89
N LYS A 59 4.28 13.94 15.04
CA LYS A 59 3.25 13.16 14.34
C LYS A 59 3.34 13.35 12.82
N ALA A 60 3.52 14.58 12.34
CA ALA A 60 3.67 14.84 10.91
C ALA A 60 4.93 14.18 10.32
N ILE A 61 6.02 14.10 11.10
CA ILE A 61 7.24 13.40 10.71
C ILE A 61 6.99 11.89 10.69
N GLU A 62 6.39 11.32 11.73
CA GLU A 62 6.09 9.89 11.81
C GLU A 62 5.17 9.43 10.66
N ASP A 63 4.13 10.20 10.37
CA ASP A 63 3.21 9.92 9.25
C ASP A 63 3.95 9.97 7.91
N ARG A 64 4.89 10.92 7.75
CA ARG A 64 5.72 11.03 6.54
C ARG A 64 6.71 9.87 6.42
N GLU A 65 7.35 9.46 7.50
CA GLU A 65 8.26 8.32 7.52
C GLU A 65 7.54 7.02 7.18
N LYS A 66 6.35 6.77 7.74
CA LYS A 66 5.51 5.62 7.38
C LYS A 66 5.12 5.64 5.90
N ALA A 67 4.75 6.80 5.36
CA ALA A 67 4.41 6.95 3.94
C ALA A 67 5.63 6.69 3.02
N ILE A 68 6.83 7.12 3.42
CA ILE A 68 8.05 6.86 2.66
C ILE A 68 8.41 5.37 2.73
N ALA A 69 8.40 4.77 3.93
CA ALA A 69 8.74 3.37 4.10
C ALA A 69 7.81 2.44 3.30
N THR A 70 6.50 2.73 3.29
CA THR A 70 5.53 1.99 2.47
C THR A 70 5.81 2.14 0.97
N LYS A 71 6.15 3.36 0.52
CA LYS A 71 6.49 3.62 -0.88
C LYS A 71 7.79 2.92 -1.29
N GLU A 72 8.82 2.94 -0.45
CA GLU A 72 10.09 2.26 -0.72
C GLU A 72 9.90 0.74 -0.79
N ALA A 73 9.14 0.16 0.14
CA ALA A 73 8.79 -1.25 0.11
C ALA A 73 8.02 -1.60 -1.19
N ASP A 74 7.09 -0.74 -1.61
CA ASP A 74 6.34 -0.91 -2.85
C ASP A 74 7.23 -0.88 -4.10
N GLU A 75 8.18 0.05 -4.15
CA GLU A 75 9.13 0.19 -5.26
C GLU A 75 10.09 -1.00 -5.32
N GLN A 76 10.61 -1.46 -4.18
CA GLN A 76 11.45 -2.65 -4.10
C GLN A 76 10.69 -3.90 -4.59
N PHE A 77 9.47 -4.09 -4.09
CA PHE A 77 8.64 -5.24 -4.44
C PHE A 77 8.25 -5.23 -5.93
N THR A 78 7.92 -4.05 -6.47
CA THR A 78 7.63 -3.86 -7.90
C THR A 78 8.86 -4.15 -8.77
N THR A 79 10.05 -3.78 -8.29
CA THR A 79 11.32 -4.04 -9.00
C THR A 79 11.60 -5.53 -9.06
N LYS A 80 11.49 -6.25 -7.94
CA LYS A 80 11.65 -7.70 -7.90
C LYS A 80 10.66 -8.44 -8.81
N PHE A 81 9.40 -8.00 -8.85
CA PHE A 81 8.40 -8.53 -9.79
C PHE A 81 8.87 -8.41 -11.25
N LYS A 82 9.38 -7.24 -11.64
CA LYS A 82 9.89 -7.01 -13.00
C LYS A 82 11.12 -7.87 -13.31
N GLU A 83 12.05 -7.99 -12.36
CA GLU A 83 13.26 -8.81 -12.51
C GLU A 83 12.93 -10.29 -12.76
N LYS A 84 11.86 -10.80 -12.13
CA LYS A 84 11.36 -12.18 -12.33
C LYS A 84 10.45 -12.35 -13.55
N GLY A 85 10.33 -11.33 -14.41
CA GLY A 85 9.51 -11.36 -15.62
C GLY A 85 8.00 -11.31 -15.36
N LEU A 86 7.57 -10.98 -14.13
CA LEU A 86 6.17 -10.93 -13.74
C LEU A 86 5.56 -9.55 -14.04
N PRO A 87 4.25 -9.47 -14.36
CA PRO A 87 3.57 -8.20 -14.52
C PRO A 87 3.63 -7.35 -13.25
N SER A 88 4.23 -6.15 -13.34
CA SER A 88 4.40 -5.23 -12.21
C SER A 88 3.09 -4.81 -11.55
N GLN A 89 1.98 -4.85 -12.28
CA GLN A 89 0.66 -4.55 -11.75
C GLN A 89 0.18 -5.57 -10.70
N LEU A 90 0.73 -6.78 -10.69
CA LEU A 90 0.38 -7.81 -9.73
C LEU A 90 1.05 -7.60 -8.37
N ALA A 91 2.16 -6.84 -8.33
CA ALA A 91 2.92 -6.54 -7.12
C ALA A 91 2.05 -5.95 -5.99
N LYS A 92 0.96 -5.24 -6.29
CA LYS A 92 0.03 -4.69 -5.29
C LYS A 92 -0.73 -5.74 -4.47
N TYR A 93 -0.82 -6.98 -4.93
CA TYR A 93 -1.64 -8.03 -4.31
C TYR A 93 -0.86 -8.97 -3.40
N PHE A 94 0.48 -8.96 -3.44
CA PHE A 94 1.32 -9.93 -2.74
C PHE A 94 2.09 -9.35 -1.54
N LYS A 95 1.85 -8.08 -1.20
CA LYS A 95 2.60 -7.31 -0.20
C LYS A 95 2.41 -7.76 1.26
N GLN A 96 1.47 -8.67 1.55
CA GLN A 96 1.11 -9.03 2.92
C GLN A 96 1.51 -10.46 3.26
N GLY A 97 2.28 -10.62 4.35
CA GLY A 97 2.42 -11.89 5.07
C GLY A 97 3.43 -12.89 4.52
N VAL A 98 4.31 -12.49 3.59
CA VAL A 98 5.34 -13.40 3.03
C VAL A 98 6.68 -13.14 3.74
N GLU A 99 7.14 -14.13 4.52
CA GLU A 99 8.44 -14.07 5.20
C GLU A 99 9.62 -14.22 4.22
N ASP A 100 9.48 -15.11 3.23
CA ASP A 100 10.48 -15.34 2.19
C ASP A 100 9.97 -14.88 0.81
N VAL A 101 10.17 -13.59 0.55
CA VAL A 101 9.75 -12.94 -0.69
C VAL A 101 10.43 -13.54 -1.92
N GLU A 102 11.69 -13.96 -1.84
CA GLU A 102 12.42 -14.48 -3.01
C GLU A 102 11.87 -15.83 -3.45
N THR A 103 11.77 -16.79 -2.51
CA THR A 103 11.23 -18.12 -2.80
C THR A 103 9.79 -18.03 -3.31
N TYR A 104 8.99 -17.17 -2.68
CA TYR A 104 7.61 -16.94 -3.13
C TYR A 104 7.53 -16.38 -4.55
N LEU A 105 8.36 -15.39 -4.88
CA LEU A 105 8.40 -14.82 -6.22
C LEU A 105 8.87 -15.83 -7.28
N ASP A 106 9.80 -16.71 -6.93
CA ASP A 106 10.25 -17.79 -7.81
C ASP A 106 9.14 -18.79 -8.11
N GLU A 107 8.37 -19.22 -7.10
CA GLU A 107 7.21 -20.09 -7.30
C GLU A 107 6.15 -19.43 -8.19
N VAL A 108 5.81 -18.16 -7.92
CA VAL A 108 4.85 -17.41 -8.73
C VAL A 108 5.36 -17.23 -10.17
N SER A 109 6.65 -16.94 -10.36
CA SER A 109 7.27 -16.83 -11.68
C SER A 109 7.20 -18.14 -12.45
N ASN A 110 7.49 -19.27 -11.80
CA ASN A 110 7.41 -20.59 -12.42
C ASN A 110 5.99 -20.91 -12.88
N VAL A 111 4.98 -20.72 -12.02
CA VAL A 111 3.57 -20.94 -12.38
C VAL A 111 3.12 -20.02 -13.51
N PHE A 112 3.51 -18.74 -13.47
CA PHE A 112 3.17 -17.77 -14.51
C PHE A 112 3.80 -18.14 -15.86
N ASN A 113 5.06 -18.56 -15.85
CA ASN A 113 5.77 -19.01 -17.04
C ASN A 113 5.13 -20.27 -17.62
N GLU A 114 4.80 -21.26 -16.78
CA GLU A 114 4.08 -22.46 -17.22
C GLU A 114 2.73 -22.13 -17.86
N LEU A 115 1.94 -21.25 -17.24
CA LEU A 115 0.68 -20.79 -17.81
C LEU A 115 0.89 -20.12 -19.17
N GLN A 116 1.81 -19.14 -19.25
CA GLN A 116 2.08 -18.43 -20.50
C GLN A 116 2.57 -19.37 -21.61
N LEU A 117 3.39 -20.37 -21.28
CA LEU A 117 3.86 -21.40 -22.21
C LEU A 117 2.74 -22.32 -22.70
N ASN A 118 1.75 -22.61 -21.86
CA ASN A 118 0.64 -23.52 -22.17
C ASN A 118 -0.55 -22.82 -22.84
N THR A 119 -0.74 -21.52 -22.63
CA THR A 119 -1.87 -20.76 -23.21
C THR A 119 -1.53 -20.01 -24.49
N THR A 120 -0.24 -19.78 -24.75
CA THR A 120 0.20 -19.06 -25.95
C THR A 120 0.52 -20.06 -27.05
N PHE A 121 -0.14 -19.92 -28.21
CA PHE A 121 0.24 -20.65 -29.41
C PHE A 121 1.71 -20.34 -29.75
N LYS A 122 2.61 -21.27 -29.47
CA LYS A 122 3.97 -21.25 -30.02
C LYS A 122 3.89 -21.85 -31.42
N PRO A 123 4.29 -21.12 -32.48
CA PRO A 123 4.49 -21.75 -33.79
C PRO A 123 5.43 -22.94 -33.59
N SER A 124 4.98 -24.15 -33.90
CA SER A 124 5.86 -25.30 -33.77
C SER A 124 7.04 -25.08 -34.73
N ALA A 125 8.24 -25.42 -34.27
CA ALA A 125 9.44 -25.39 -35.10
C ALA A 125 9.34 -26.32 -36.34
N GLU A 126 8.22 -27.04 -36.49
CA GLU A 126 7.87 -27.88 -37.62
C GLU A 126 7.32 -27.07 -38.81
N HIS A 127 7.04 -25.77 -38.63
CA HIS A 127 6.97 -24.81 -39.75
C HIS A 127 8.37 -24.38 -40.22
N LYS A 128 9.40 -25.21 -40.02
CA LYS A 128 10.54 -25.17 -40.94
C LYS A 128 10.04 -25.74 -42.25
N SER A 129 9.78 -24.88 -43.23
CA SER A 129 9.84 -25.24 -44.65
C SER A 129 11.27 -25.70 -44.98
N SER A 130 11.72 -26.82 -44.39
CA SER A 130 13.06 -27.37 -44.51
C SER A 130 13.33 -27.98 -45.87
N LYS A 131 12.31 -28.07 -46.74
CA LYS A 131 12.46 -28.62 -48.08
C LYS A 131 13.02 -27.61 -49.08
N ASP A 132 12.89 -26.30 -48.83
CA ASP A 132 13.22 -25.26 -49.82
C ASP A 132 14.08 -24.10 -49.25
N VAL A 133 14.90 -24.31 -48.21
CA VAL A 133 15.85 -23.26 -47.77
C VAL A 133 17.12 -23.36 -48.60
N ILE A 134 17.11 -22.75 -49.79
CA ILE A 134 18.29 -22.60 -50.64
C ILE A 134 18.89 -21.21 -50.38
N THR A 135 20.16 -21.17 -49.95
CA THR A 135 20.90 -19.92 -49.79
C THR A 135 21.41 -19.39 -51.13
N LYS A 136 21.81 -18.12 -51.16
CA LYS A 136 22.35 -17.50 -52.39
C LYS A 136 23.60 -18.21 -52.91
N ASP A 137 24.50 -18.60 -52.01
CA ASP A 137 25.75 -19.27 -52.39
C ASP A 137 25.47 -20.68 -52.91
N GLN A 138 24.49 -21.37 -52.32
CA GLN A 138 23.99 -22.65 -52.84
C GLN A 138 23.39 -22.47 -54.24
N PHE A 139 22.56 -21.44 -54.46
CA PHE A 139 21.99 -21.16 -55.78
C PHE A 139 23.04 -20.84 -56.84
N LYS A 140 24.10 -20.10 -56.49
CA LYS A 140 25.24 -19.84 -57.39
C LYS A 140 26.00 -21.12 -57.73
N ALA A 141 26.16 -22.02 -56.78
CA ALA A 141 26.80 -23.32 -56.98
C ALA A 141 25.91 -24.35 -57.71
N MET A 142 24.59 -24.16 -57.76
CA MET A 142 23.67 -25.06 -58.46
C MET A 142 23.88 -25.03 -59.97
N GLY A 143 23.90 -26.22 -60.58
CA GLY A 143 23.92 -26.39 -62.02
C GLY A 143 22.59 -25.99 -62.68
N TYR A 144 22.59 -25.86 -64.00
CA TYR A 144 21.42 -25.43 -64.77
C TYR A 144 20.17 -26.29 -64.50
N SER A 145 20.33 -27.62 -64.49
CA SER A 145 19.21 -28.55 -64.27
C SER A 145 18.55 -28.40 -62.89
N ASP A 146 19.33 -28.10 -61.85
CA ASP A 146 18.80 -27.92 -60.49
C ASP A 146 18.12 -26.56 -60.34
N ARG A 147 18.61 -25.54 -61.06
CA ARG A 147 17.95 -24.23 -61.14
C ARG A 147 16.61 -24.30 -61.87
N VAL A 148 16.50 -25.12 -62.93
CA VAL A 148 15.23 -25.37 -63.64
C VAL A 148 14.24 -26.08 -62.72
N LYS A 149 14.67 -27.12 -62.00
CA LYS A 149 13.83 -27.77 -60.99
C LYS A 149 13.33 -26.79 -59.93
N LEU A 150 14.20 -25.90 -59.45
CA LEU A 150 13.80 -24.88 -58.49
C LEU A 150 12.77 -23.89 -59.08
N MET A 151 12.91 -23.51 -60.35
CA MET A 151 11.95 -22.68 -61.04
C MET A 151 10.58 -23.36 -61.18
N GLU A 152 10.55 -24.68 -61.39
CA GLU A 152 9.33 -25.48 -61.50
C GLU A 152 8.67 -25.74 -60.15
N THR A 153 9.45 -26.05 -59.10
CA THR A 153 8.93 -26.41 -57.78
C THR A 153 8.68 -25.20 -56.87
N ASN A 154 9.47 -24.13 -57.01
CA ASN A 154 9.38 -22.93 -56.19
C ASN A 154 9.82 -21.68 -56.96
N ARG A 155 9.00 -21.29 -57.95
CA ARG A 155 9.20 -20.09 -58.78
C ARG A 155 9.48 -18.80 -57.99
N PRO A 156 8.75 -18.48 -56.91
CA PRO A 156 9.03 -17.26 -56.14
C PRO A 156 10.43 -17.24 -55.52
N LEU A 157 10.93 -18.39 -55.07
CA LEU A 157 12.28 -18.51 -54.53
C LEU A 157 13.34 -18.37 -55.63
N TYR A 158 13.10 -18.99 -56.80
CA TYR A 158 13.96 -18.84 -57.97
C TYR A 158 14.09 -17.38 -58.41
N ASP A 159 12.97 -16.66 -58.55
CA ASP A 159 12.95 -15.25 -58.98
C ASP A 159 13.70 -14.34 -57.99
N LYS A 160 13.57 -14.62 -56.69
CA LYS A 160 14.28 -13.88 -55.63
C LYS A 160 15.79 -14.14 -55.63
N LEU A 161 16.22 -15.34 -55.98
CA LEU A 161 17.63 -15.73 -56.01
C LEU A 161 18.32 -15.36 -57.34
N SER A 162 17.58 -15.32 -58.45
CA SER A 162 18.07 -14.94 -59.78
C SER A 162 18.15 -13.42 -59.98
N SER A 163 17.24 -12.65 -59.38
CA SER A 163 17.24 -11.17 -59.41
C SER A 163 18.36 -10.52 -58.58
N GLN A 164 19.07 -11.29 -57.77
CA GLN A 164 20.16 -10.81 -56.90
C GLN A 164 21.54 -11.30 -57.35
N GLN A 165 21.69 -11.70 -58.62
CA GLN A 165 22.97 -12.05 -59.24
C GLN A 165 23.69 -10.85 -59.83
#